data_AF-X1MB46-F1
#
_entry.id   AF-X1MB46-F1
#
_cell.length_a   1.000
_cell.length_b   1.000
_cell.length_c   1.000
_cell.angle_alpha   90.00
_cell.angle_beta   90.00
_cell.angle_gamma   90.00
#
_symmetry.space_group_name_H-M   'P 1'
#
loop_
_entity.id
_entity.type
_entity.pdbx_description
1 polymer ?
#
loop_
_entity_poly.entity_id
_entity_poly.type
_entity_poly.pdbx_seq_one_letter_code
_entity_poly.pdbx_strand_id
1 'polypeptide(L)'
;RAHFWDIGNPDAQNWVVGWIGEKLERGYNGIFADTGLYYGLRRGDLINPVTGEPTNPINPRTGQLYTDEEWIDDLITLHQKIKAAHPECFVMAGDIFYGPYWADPEKQQIYKKQFNQAPFDGFISEGIFTRQQIFLPTTAYLQGLDLVDWVRTNWIPRGKYYGVWSKDLYNYPDHTMEEMVDYIIASTLLVAGPEGFYVRLGGRALLTEYAQSRINQDFGTPLGGRYPLNEAIYARDFTKTKVITNPTESSHTITLDKEYLLNGVPITEVTMRDHSGVMLE
;
A
#
# COMPACT_ATOMS: atom_id res chain seq x y z
N ARG A 1 -1.86 -27.74 11.13
CA ARG A 1 -0.43 -27.57 11.46
C ARG A 1 0.08 -26.46 10.57
N ALA A 2 0.53 -25.35 11.14
CA ALA A 2 1.24 -24.32 10.38
C ALA A 2 2.67 -24.83 10.14
N HIS A 3 3.13 -24.78 8.89
CA HIS A 3 4.50 -25.12 8.53
C HIS A 3 5.20 -23.81 8.21
N PHE A 4 6.10 -23.40 9.11
CA PHE A 4 7.03 -22.31 8.83
C PHE A 4 8.30 -22.89 8.21
N TRP A 5 8.82 -22.19 7.22
CA TRP A 5 10.04 -22.53 6.54
C TRP A 5 11.14 -21.55 6.95
N ASP A 6 12.37 -22.03 7.06
CA ASP A 6 13.54 -21.16 7.24
C ASP A 6 13.84 -20.50 5.89
N ILE A 7 13.50 -19.22 5.78
CA ILE A 7 13.73 -18.43 4.56
C ILE A 7 15.21 -18.35 4.18
N GLY A 8 16.10 -18.58 5.14
CA GLY A 8 17.54 -18.61 4.94
C GLY A 8 18.12 -19.97 4.56
N ASN A 9 17.30 -21.03 4.50
CA ASN A 9 17.74 -22.35 4.07
C ASN A 9 17.97 -22.37 2.54
N PRO A 10 19.19 -22.66 2.05
CA PRO A 10 19.49 -22.61 0.61
C PRO A 10 18.65 -23.56 -0.24
N ASP A 11 18.35 -24.77 0.26
CA ASP A 11 17.55 -25.76 -0.46
C ASP A 11 16.09 -25.30 -0.57
N ALA A 12 15.57 -24.69 0.50
CA ALA A 12 14.23 -24.13 0.51
C ALA A 12 14.10 -22.95 -0.47
N GLN A 13 15.09 -22.05 -0.47
CA GLN A 13 15.15 -20.95 -1.45
C GLN A 13 15.23 -21.48 -2.89
N ASN A 14 16.08 -22.49 -3.15
CA ASN A 14 16.20 -23.10 -4.48
C ASN A 14 14.89 -23.78 -4.91
N TRP A 15 14.19 -24.44 -3.97
CA TRP A 15 12.87 -25.01 -4.21
C TRP A 15 11.85 -23.94 -4.61
N VAL A 16 11.81 -22.79 -3.91
CA VAL A 16 10.93 -21.67 -4.29
C VAL A 16 11.27 -21.11 -5.66
N VAL A 17 12.56 -20.92 -5.96
CA VAL A 17 13.01 -20.46 -7.28
C VAL A 17 12.56 -21.43 -8.38
N GLY A 18 12.70 -22.74 -8.17
CA GLY A 18 12.20 -23.76 -9.11
C GLY A 18 10.69 -23.72 -9.27
N TRP A 19 9.95 -23.63 -8.15
CA TRP A 19 8.49 -23.53 -8.15
C TRP A 19 7.98 -22.30 -8.91
N ILE A 20 8.66 -21.15 -8.80
CA ILE A 20 8.37 -19.95 -9.57
C ILE A 20 8.58 -20.21 -11.06
N GLY A 21 9.69 -20.84 -11.44
CA GLY A 21 9.97 -21.23 -12.83
C GLY A 21 8.84 -22.06 -13.45
N GLU A 22 8.34 -23.06 -12.72
CA GLU A 22 7.19 -23.86 -13.17
C GLU A 22 5.92 -23.03 -13.40
N LYS A 23 5.74 -21.91 -12.69
CA LYS A 23 4.60 -20.99 -12.93
C LYS A 23 4.85 -20.14 -14.16
N LEU A 24 6.06 -19.63 -14.34
CA LEU A 24 6.42 -18.84 -15.53
C LEU A 24 6.24 -19.67 -16.82
N GLU A 25 6.64 -20.95 -16.81
CA GLU A 25 6.42 -21.89 -17.92
C GLU A 25 4.93 -22.11 -18.25
N ARG A 26 4.03 -21.89 -17.28
CA ARG A 26 2.57 -21.95 -17.47
C ARG A 26 1.97 -20.63 -17.96
N GLY A 27 2.80 -19.64 -18.28
CA GLY A 27 2.39 -18.36 -18.85
C GLY A 27 2.16 -17.25 -17.82
N TYR A 28 2.50 -17.45 -16.55
CA TYR A 28 2.52 -16.35 -15.58
C TYR A 28 3.69 -15.40 -15.91
N ASN A 29 3.52 -14.10 -15.70
CA ASN A 29 4.57 -13.11 -15.98
C ASN A 29 5.33 -12.64 -14.72
N GLY A 30 4.97 -13.17 -13.55
CA GLY A 30 5.49 -12.68 -12.29
C GLY A 30 4.89 -13.33 -11.07
N ILE A 31 5.29 -12.83 -9.91
CA ILE A 31 4.83 -13.27 -8.60
C ILE A 31 4.43 -12.09 -7.72
N PHE A 32 3.49 -12.36 -6.83
CA PHE A 32 3.26 -11.54 -5.65
C PHE A 32 3.94 -12.23 -4.45
N ALA A 33 5.04 -11.66 -3.98
CA ALA A 33 5.75 -12.14 -2.79
C ALA A 33 5.05 -11.55 -1.56
N ASP A 34 4.02 -12.24 -1.08
CA ASP A 34 3.36 -11.93 0.18
C ASP A 34 4.41 -11.98 1.31
N THR A 35 4.43 -10.99 2.20
CA THR A 35 5.53 -10.80 3.17
C THR A 35 6.93 -10.59 2.58
N GLY A 36 6.97 -10.14 1.32
CA GLY A 36 8.20 -9.89 0.56
C GLY A 36 8.98 -8.64 0.97
N LEU A 37 8.41 -7.76 1.78
CA LEU A 37 9.04 -6.52 2.26
C LEU A 37 8.70 -6.34 3.74
N TYR A 38 9.67 -6.35 4.65
CA TYR A 38 9.34 -6.43 6.08
C TYR A 38 10.26 -5.58 6.95
N TYR A 39 9.85 -5.20 8.16
CA TYR A 39 10.73 -4.42 9.05
C TYR A 39 11.42 -5.27 10.12
N GLY A 40 11.20 -6.58 10.15
CA GLY A 40 11.78 -7.51 11.13
C GLY A 40 10.79 -8.62 11.50
N LEU A 41 11.24 -9.64 12.23
CA LEU A 41 10.41 -10.79 12.57
C LEU A 41 9.17 -10.36 13.34
N ARG A 42 7.98 -10.70 12.83
CA ARG A 42 6.77 -10.61 13.65
C ARG A 42 6.73 -11.78 14.61
N ARG A 43 7.43 -11.59 15.73
CA ARG A 43 7.44 -12.50 16.88
C ARG A 43 6.03 -12.80 17.41
N GLY A 44 5.03 -11.97 17.08
CA GLY A 44 3.61 -12.19 17.37
C GLY A 44 2.84 -13.05 16.36
N ASP A 45 3.31 -13.14 15.11
CA ASP A 45 2.63 -13.87 14.03
C ASP A 45 3.09 -15.34 13.97
N LEU A 46 4.22 -15.64 14.63
CA LEU A 46 4.76 -16.99 14.75
C LEU A 46 4.18 -17.67 15.99
N ILE A 47 3.21 -18.55 15.74
CA ILE A 47 2.55 -19.32 16.78
C ILE A 47 3.27 -20.65 16.98
N ASN A 48 3.66 -20.95 18.21
CA ASN A 48 4.16 -22.27 18.58
C ASN A 48 3.06 -23.31 18.33
N PRO A 49 3.29 -24.30 17.45
CA PRO A 49 2.23 -25.23 17.06
C PRO A 49 1.81 -26.20 18.17
N VAL A 50 2.60 -26.30 19.25
CA VAL A 50 2.31 -27.14 20.42
C VAL A 50 1.50 -26.37 21.45
N THR A 51 1.89 -25.13 21.76
CA THR A 51 1.24 -24.35 22.83
C THR A 51 0.15 -23.41 22.33
N GLY A 52 0.15 -23.06 21.04
CA GLY A 52 -0.74 -22.03 20.49
C GLY A 52 -0.31 -20.59 20.85
N GLU A 53 0.80 -20.43 21.56
CA GLU A 53 1.29 -19.13 22.03
C GLU A 53 2.29 -18.52 21.03
N PRO A 54 2.37 -17.17 20.92
CA PRO A 54 3.43 -16.50 20.20
C PRO A 54 4.81 -16.94 20.67
N THR A 55 5.74 -17.11 19.75
CA THR A 55 7.11 -17.54 20.08
C THR A 55 8.16 -16.86 19.22
N ASN A 56 9.38 -16.76 19.78
CA ASN A 56 10.51 -16.27 19.02
C ASN A 56 11.08 -17.40 18.17
N PRO A 57 11.28 -17.20 16.86
CA PRO A 57 11.84 -18.22 16.00
C PRO A 57 13.29 -18.50 16.36
N ILE A 58 13.67 -19.76 16.25
CA ILE A 58 15.06 -20.21 16.34
C ILE A 58 15.59 -20.33 14.91
N ASN A 59 16.72 -19.71 14.60
CA ASN A 59 17.43 -19.93 13.35
C ASN A 59 18.03 -21.34 13.38
N PRO A 60 17.53 -22.30 12.58
CA PRO A 60 17.98 -23.69 12.67
C PRO A 60 19.43 -23.88 12.24
N ARG A 61 20.02 -22.91 11.53
CA ARG A 61 21.43 -22.93 11.10
C ARG A 61 22.40 -22.64 12.24
N THR A 62 21.96 -21.88 13.24
CA THR A 62 22.81 -21.43 14.37
C THR A 62 22.36 -22.00 15.72
N GLY A 63 21.11 -22.45 15.82
CA GLY A 63 20.48 -22.85 17.09
C GLY A 63 20.17 -21.67 18.02
N GLN A 64 20.37 -20.43 17.56
CA GLN A 64 20.09 -19.20 18.32
C GLN A 64 18.75 -18.59 17.91
N LEU A 65 18.28 -17.60 18.65
CA LEU A 65 17.14 -16.79 18.23
C LEU A 65 17.44 -16.14 16.89
N TYR A 66 16.50 -16.25 15.95
CA TYR A 66 16.59 -15.58 14.67
C TYR A 66 16.46 -14.07 14.91
N THR A 67 17.44 -13.31 14.43
CA THR A 67 17.42 -11.85 14.55
C THR A 67 16.65 -11.20 13.40
N ASP A 68 16.21 -9.96 13.61
CA ASP A 68 15.53 -9.20 12.55
C ASP A 68 16.50 -8.93 11.38
N GLU A 69 17.78 -8.71 11.67
CA GLU A 69 18.81 -8.50 10.64
C GLU A 69 19.02 -9.73 9.76
N GLU A 70 19.23 -10.91 10.37
CA GLU A 70 19.39 -12.16 9.61
C GLU A 70 18.14 -12.42 8.74
N TRP A 71 16.94 -12.26 9.30
CA TRP A 71 15.69 -12.48 8.55
C TRP A 71 15.59 -11.57 7.32
N ILE A 72 15.92 -10.29 7.48
CA ILE A 72 15.88 -9.32 6.38
C ILE A 72 16.95 -9.65 5.32
N ASP A 73 18.14 -10.08 5.72
CA ASP A 73 19.19 -10.48 4.78
C ASP A 73 18.84 -11.75 4.02
N ASP A 74 18.19 -12.72 4.67
CA ASP A 74 17.71 -13.93 4.01
C ASP A 74 16.54 -13.63 3.04
N LEU A 75 15.66 -12.70 3.38
CA LEU A 75 14.60 -12.22 2.48
C LEU A 75 15.17 -11.50 1.25
N ILE A 76 16.17 -10.63 1.43
CA ILE A 76 16.90 -9.98 0.34
C ILE A 76 17.57 -11.04 -0.55
N THR A 77 18.23 -12.02 0.07
CA THR A 77 18.91 -13.12 -0.65
C THR A 77 17.93 -13.94 -1.49
N LEU A 78 16.74 -14.23 -0.96
CA LEU A 78 15.70 -14.93 -1.72
C LEU A 78 15.28 -14.14 -2.95
N HIS A 79 15.01 -12.84 -2.83
CA HIS A 79 14.67 -11.99 -3.99
C HIS A 79 15.79 -11.94 -5.03
N GLN A 80 17.05 -11.87 -4.58
CA GLN A 80 18.22 -11.92 -5.45
C GLN A 80 18.30 -13.23 -6.23
N LYS A 81 18.07 -14.37 -5.56
CA LYS A 81 18.04 -15.68 -6.22
C LYS A 81 16.92 -15.79 -7.25
N ILE A 82 15.73 -15.29 -6.92
CA ILE A 82 14.57 -15.29 -7.84
C ILE A 82 14.93 -14.51 -9.11
N LYS A 83 15.42 -13.28 -8.98
CA LYS A 83 15.76 -12.43 -10.16
C LYS A 83 17.00 -12.92 -10.91
N ALA A 84 17.94 -13.59 -10.25
CA ALA A 84 19.10 -14.18 -10.92
C ALA A 84 18.69 -15.38 -11.79
N ALA A 85 17.76 -16.21 -11.32
CA ALA A 85 17.29 -17.37 -12.07
C ALA A 85 16.25 -17.01 -13.14
N HIS A 86 15.37 -16.04 -12.85
CA HIS A 86 14.26 -15.62 -13.70
C HIS A 86 14.25 -14.09 -13.84
N PRO A 87 15.19 -13.50 -14.60
CA PRO A 87 15.33 -12.05 -14.72
C PRO A 87 14.08 -11.34 -15.28
N GLU A 88 13.31 -12.05 -16.12
CA GLU A 88 12.05 -11.61 -16.70
C GLU A 88 10.86 -11.68 -15.75
N CYS A 89 10.96 -12.41 -14.63
CA CYS A 89 9.89 -12.53 -13.66
C CYS A 89 9.61 -11.17 -13.01
N PHE A 90 8.38 -10.67 -13.15
CA PHE A 90 7.93 -9.47 -12.46
C PHE A 90 7.69 -9.78 -10.97
N VAL A 91 8.48 -9.19 -10.07
CA VAL A 91 8.36 -9.44 -8.63
C VAL A 91 7.69 -8.25 -7.94
N MET A 92 6.47 -8.45 -7.45
CA MET A 92 5.76 -7.48 -6.61
C MET A 92 5.81 -7.93 -5.15
N ALA A 93 6.51 -7.19 -4.29
CA ALA A 93 6.56 -7.49 -2.86
C ALA A 93 5.31 -6.94 -2.12
N GLY A 94 4.72 -7.71 -1.21
CA GLY A 94 3.78 -7.17 -0.22
C GLY A 94 4.51 -6.61 1.01
N ASP A 95 3.80 -5.88 1.87
CA ASP A 95 4.12 -5.60 3.29
C ASP A 95 4.72 -4.25 3.73
N ILE A 96 4.07 -3.14 3.37
CA ILE A 96 3.99 -1.99 4.31
C ILE A 96 2.54 -1.81 4.73
N PHE A 97 2.18 -2.39 5.87
CA PHE A 97 0.77 -2.49 6.33
C PHE A 97 0.16 -1.21 6.89
N TYR A 98 0.99 -0.21 7.20
CA TYR A 98 0.51 0.94 7.94
C TYR A 98 1.46 2.12 7.84
N GLY A 99 0.93 3.33 7.68
CA GLY A 99 1.70 4.58 7.66
C GLY A 99 2.69 4.71 8.83
N PRO A 100 2.26 4.49 10.09
CA PRO A 100 3.16 4.48 11.24
C PRO A 100 4.37 3.54 11.17
N TYR A 101 4.30 2.43 10.43
CA TYR A 101 5.48 1.58 10.24
C TYR A 101 6.52 2.23 9.35
N TRP A 102 6.09 3.05 8.39
CA TRP A 102 6.98 3.85 7.57
C TRP A 102 7.52 5.09 8.30
N ALA A 103 6.70 5.69 9.18
CA ALA A 103 7.08 6.88 9.94
C ALA A 103 8.06 6.60 11.08
N ASP A 104 8.12 5.36 11.54
CA ASP A 104 9.11 4.87 12.51
C ASP A 104 10.52 4.89 11.88
N PRO A 105 11.45 5.72 12.39
CA PRO A 105 12.76 5.89 11.75
C PRO A 105 13.58 4.62 11.66
N GLU A 106 13.51 3.72 12.65
CA GLU A 106 14.28 2.47 12.66
C GLU A 106 13.75 1.51 11.58
N LYS A 107 12.43 1.31 11.54
CA LYS A 107 11.78 0.48 10.51
C LYS A 107 11.99 1.05 9.12
N GLN A 108 11.95 2.38 8.99
CA GLN A 108 12.20 3.05 7.72
C GLN A 108 13.60 2.73 7.17
N GLN A 109 14.63 2.66 8.02
CA GLN A 109 15.97 2.25 7.55
C GLN A 109 15.99 0.81 7.06
N ILE A 110 15.26 -0.09 7.71
CA ILE A 110 15.16 -1.50 7.31
C ILE A 110 14.44 -1.63 5.96
N TYR A 111 13.36 -0.88 5.75
CA TYR A 111 12.69 -0.81 4.45
C TYR A 111 13.62 -0.23 3.37
N LYS A 112 14.33 0.85 3.66
CA LYS A 112 15.33 1.45 2.74
C LYS A 112 16.45 0.47 2.38
N LYS A 113 16.92 -0.37 3.32
CA LYS A 113 17.88 -1.45 3.06
C LYS A 113 17.33 -2.38 1.97
N GLN A 114 16.11 -2.88 2.13
CA GLN A 114 15.47 -3.76 1.15
C GLN A 114 15.22 -3.07 -0.19
N PHE A 115 14.71 -1.83 -0.23
CA PHE A 115 14.51 -1.09 -1.49
C PHE A 115 15.82 -0.88 -2.27
N ASN A 116 16.96 -0.89 -1.61
CA ASN A 116 18.25 -0.72 -2.28
C ASN A 116 18.94 -2.04 -2.65
N GLN A 117 18.62 -3.15 -1.96
CA GLN A 117 19.37 -4.40 -2.09
C GLN A 117 18.54 -5.57 -2.67
N ALA A 118 17.22 -5.56 -2.50
CA ALA A 118 16.34 -6.59 -3.05
C ALA A 118 15.85 -6.18 -4.45
N PRO A 119 16.03 -7.02 -5.48
CA PRO A 119 15.75 -6.65 -6.87
C PRO A 119 14.28 -6.80 -7.29
N PHE A 120 13.31 -6.55 -6.41
CA PHE A 120 11.89 -6.60 -6.80
C PHE A 120 11.51 -5.42 -7.70
N ASP A 121 10.50 -5.62 -8.54
CA ASP A 121 10.06 -4.66 -9.57
C ASP A 121 9.06 -3.64 -9.02
N GLY A 122 8.34 -4.00 -7.95
CA GLY A 122 7.50 -3.08 -7.23
C GLY A 122 7.07 -3.62 -5.87
N PHE A 123 6.27 -2.83 -5.16
CA PHE A 123 5.65 -3.30 -3.93
C PHE A 123 4.25 -2.75 -3.72
N ILE A 124 3.46 -3.47 -2.92
CA ILE A 124 2.12 -3.07 -2.50
C ILE A 124 2.18 -2.72 -1.02
N SER A 125 1.63 -1.55 -0.68
CA SER A 125 1.30 -1.21 0.69
C SER A 125 -0.11 -1.66 1.01
N GLU A 126 -0.32 -2.12 2.23
CA GLU A 126 -1.64 -2.44 2.75
C GLU A 126 -2.01 -1.41 3.81
N GLY A 127 -3.30 -1.23 4.05
CA GLY A 127 -3.73 -0.57 5.27
C GLY A 127 -3.37 0.93 5.37
N ILE A 128 -3.06 1.59 4.25
CA ILE A 128 -2.51 2.95 4.24
C ILE A 128 -3.53 4.02 4.63
N PHE A 129 -4.78 3.85 4.21
CA PHE A 129 -5.87 4.79 4.53
C PHE A 129 -6.90 4.20 5.49
N THR A 130 -7.03 2.87 5.49
CA THR A 130 -7.98 2.15 6.33
C THR A 130 -7.42 0.78 6.70
N ARG A 131 -7.75 0.21 7.85
CA ARG A 131 -7.23 -1.09 8.30
C ARG A 131 -8.33 -1.94 8.93
N GLN A 132 -8.52 -3.17 8.43
CA GLN A 132 -9.47 -4.13 9.01
C GLN A 132 -10.86 -3.52 9.26
N GLN A 133 -11.40 -2.79 8.28
CA GLN A 133 -12.72 -2.14 8.40
C GLN A 133 -12.78 -0.97 9.40
N ILE A 134 -11.62 -0.41 9.76
CA ILE A 134 -11.50 0.73 10.66
C ILE A 134 -10.81 1.88 9.92
N PHE A 135 -11.31 3.10 10.12
CA PHE A 135 -10.65 4.31 9.66
C PHE A 135 -9.46 4.64 10.54
N LEU A 136 -8.37 5.10 9.92
CA LEU A 136 -7.17 5.43 10.65
C LEU A 136 -7.33 6.79 11.34
N PRO A 137 -6.76 6.99 12.54
CA PRO A 137 -6.59 8.32 13.09
C PRO A 137 -5.86 9.22 12.08
N THR A 138 -6.24 10.50 12.00
CA THR A 138 -5.68 11.46 11.04
C THR A 138 -4.15 11.46 11.01
N THR A 139 -3.49 11.33 12.16
CA THR A 139 -2.03 11.25 12.26
C THR A 139 -1.45 10.06 11.49
N ALA A 140 -2.05 8.89 11.60
CA ALA A 140 -1.62 7.69 10.90
C ALA A 140 -1.98 7.71 9.41
N TYR A 141 -3.14 8.28 9.07
CA TYR A 141 -3.52 8.56 7.68
C TYR A 141 -2.48 9.45 6.99
N LEU A 142 -2.05 10.54 7.65
CA LEU A 142 -1.02 11.44 7.12
C LEU A 142 0.32 10.73 6.92
N GLN A 143 0.73 9.87 7.87
CA GLN A 143 1.93 9.05 7.70
C GLN A 143 1.82 8.07 6.53
N GLY A 144 0.60 7.60 6.23
CA GLY A 144 0.31 6.84 5.01
C GLY A 144 0.53 7.66 3.75
N LEU A 145 0.05 8.91 3.72
CA LEU A 145 0.33 9.83 2.62
C LEU A 145 1.83 10.13 2.47
N ASP A 146 2.57 10.24 3.56
CA ASP A 146 4.03 10.47 3.53
C ASP A 146 4.80 9.29 2.93
N LEU A 147 4.33 8.04 3.15
CA LEU A 147 4.87 6.88 2.44
C LEU A 147 4.65 7.02 0.93
N VAL A 148 3.42 7.30 0.50
CA VAL A 148 3.09 7.38 -0.93
C VAL A 148 3.88 8.51 -1.60
N ASP A 149 4.05 9.65 -0.94
CA ASP A 149 4.88 10.75 -1.45
C ASP A 149 6.38 10.37 -1.52
N TRP A 150 6.88 9.60 -0.55
CA TRP A 150 8.24 9.07 -0.63
C TRP A 150 8.41 8.12 -1.82
N VAL A 151 7.46 7.20 -2.03
CA VAL A 151 7.46 6.29 -3.18
C VAL A 151 7.48 7.07 -4.48
N ARG A 152 6.63 8.08 -4.60
CA ARG A 152 6.58 8.98 -5.75
C ARG A 152 7.94 9.56 -6.09
N THR A 153 8.63 10.06 -5.08
CA THR A 153 9.85 10.86 -5.26
C THR A 153 11.11 10.00 -5.34
N ASN A 154 11.11 8.81 -4.76
CA ASN A 154 12.32 8.00 -4.60
C ASN A 154 12.25 6.63 -5.27
N TRP A 155 11.06 6.06 -5.47
CA TRP A 155 10.86 4.70 -5.97
C TRP A 155 10.44 4.67 -7.43
N ILE A 156 9.35 5.36 -7.79
CA ILE A 156 8.84 5.38 -9.17
C ILE A 156 9.88 5.88 -10.19
N PRO A 157 10.68 6.93 -9.92
CA PRO A 157 11.71 7.40 -10.85
C PRO A 157 12.80 6.36 -11.16
N ARG A 158 12.87 5.27 -10.39
CA ARG A 158 13.76 4.11 -10.67
C ARG A 158 13.15 3.11 -11.66
N GLY A 159 12.02 3.44 -12.28
CA GLY A 159 11.27 2.53 -13.16
C GLY A 159 10.56 1.41 -12.39
N LYS A 160 10.22 1.65 -11.12
CA LYS A 160 9.60 0.67 -10.24
C LYS A 160 8.11 0.93 -10.06
N TYR A 161 7.39 -0.10 -9.64
CA TYR A 161 5.94 -0.07 -9.50
C TYR A 161 5.53 0.05 -8.03
N TYR A 162 4.38 0.67 -7.79
CA TYR A 162 3.78 0.74 -6.47
C TYR A 162 2.27 0.62 -6.54
N GLY A 163 1.71 -0.18 -5.63
CA GLY A 163 0.27 -0.33 -5.46
C GLY A 163 -0.18 0.09 -4.07
N VAL A 164 -1.28 0.84 -3.99
CA VAL A 164 -2.02 1.05 -2.73
C VAL A 164 -3.11 0.00 -2.64
N TRP A 165 -3.06 -0.88 -1.64
CA TRP A 165 -4.09 -1.88 -1.41
C TRP A 165 -4.96 -1.51 -0.21
N SER A 166 -6.26 -1.35 -0.46
CA SER A 166 -7.29 -1.29 0.57
C SER A 166 -8.14 -2.55 0.57
N LYS A 167 -8.42 -3.12 1.73
CA LYS A 167 -9.13 -4.40 1.89
C LYS A 167 -10.52 -4.19 2.46
N ASP A 168 -11.45 -5.08 2.10
CA ASP A 168 -12.78 -5.23 2.74
C ASP A 168 -13.67 -3.97 2.72
N LEU A 169 -13.72 -3.29 1.57
CA LEU A 169 -14.53 -2.06 1.36
C LEU A 169 -16.05 -2.23 1.55
N TYR A 170 -16.53 -3.44 1.78
CA TYR A 170 -17.96 -3.78 1.89
C TYR A 170 -18.54 -3.70 3.30
N ASN A 171 -17.69 -3.59 4.31
CA ASN A 171 -18.07 -3.81 5.70
C ASN A 171 -17.81 -2.57 6.58
N TYR A 172 -17.71 -1.39 5.98
CA TYR A 172 -17.58 -0.15 6.75
C TYR A 172 -18.97 0.28 7.23
N PRO A 173 -19.22 0.39 8.54
CA PRO A 173 -20.47 0.94 9.05
C PRO A 173 -20.69 2.34 8.47
N ASP A 174 -21.95 2.62 8.11
CA ASP A 174 -22.42 3.95 7.66
C ASP A 174 -21.79 4.49 6.36
N HIS A 175 -21.03 3.67 5.63
CA HIS A 175 -20.43 4.00 4.35
C HIS A 175 -20.79 2.96 3.28
N THR A 176 -21.17 3.46 2.11
CA THR A 176 -21.33 2.66 0.91
C THR A 176 -19.97 2.28 0.33
N MET A 177 -19.93 1.22 -0.48
CA MET A 177 -18.72 0.85 -1.21
C MET A 177 -18.25 2.00 -2.14
N GLU A 178 -19.17 2.76 -2.74
CA GLU A 178 -18.85 3.89 -3.63
C GLU A 178 -18.17 5.03 -2.86
N GLU A 179 -18.69 5.39 -1.67
CA GLU A 179 -18.04 6.36 -0.78
C GLU A 179 -16.63 5.90 -0.37
N MET A 180 -16.44 4.61 -0.10
CA MET A 180 -15.12 4.07 0.22
C MET A 180 -14.17 4.09 -0.98
N VAL A 181 -14.66 3.82 -2.19
CA VAL A 181 -13.87 3.93 -3.42
C VAL A 181 -13.39 5.37 -3.62
N ASP A 182 -14.30 6.34 -3.49
CA ASP A 182 -13.96 7.75 -3.64
C ASP A 182 -12.97 8.20 -2.56
N TYR A 183 -13.15 7.77 -1.32
CA TYR A 183 -12.20 8.06 -0.24
C TYR A 183 -10.79 7.54 -0.58
N ILE A 184 -10.64 6.27 -0.93
CA ILE A 184 -9.33 5.67 -1.24
C ILE A 184 -8.67 6.32 -2.47
N ILE A 185 -9.45 6.57 -3.53
CA ILE A 185 -8.93 7.20 -4.76
C ILE A 185 -8.53 8.65 -4.49
N ALA A 186 -9.39 9.44 -3.85
CA ALA A 186 -9.09 10.83 -3.50
C ALA A 186 -7.86 10.93 -2.59
N SER A 187 -7.74 10.07 -1.58
CA SER A 187 -6.55 10.00 -0.71
C SER A 187 -5.29 9.67 -1.49
N THR A 188 -5.35 8.75 -2.45
CA THR A 188 -4.22 8.45 -3.34
C THR A 188 -3.86 9.66 -4.20
N LEU A 189 -4.86 10.34 -4.77
CA LEU A 189 -4.65 11.50 -5.65
C LEU A 189 -4.04 12.71 -4.92
N LEU A 190 -4.25 12.86 -3.61
CA LEU A 190 -3.56 13.91 -2.83
C LEU A 190 -2.02 13.84 -2.93
N VAL A 191 -1.47 12.68 -3.29
CA VAL A 191 -0.03 12.45 -3.35
C VAL A 191 0.43 11.89 -4.69
N ALA A 192 -0.49 11.44 -5.56
CA ALA A 192 -0.16 10.93 -6.88
C ALA A 192 0.52 11.97 -7.79
N GLY A 193 1.59 11.62 -8.50
CA GLY A 193 2.19 12.48 -9.52
C GLY A 193 1.75 12.09 -10.94
N PRO A 194 2.28 12.78 -11.97
CA PRO A 194 1.95 12.51 -13.37
C PRO A 194 2.38 11.12 -13.85
N GLU A 195 3.32 10.47 -13.15
CA GLU A 195 3.77 9.11 -13.43
C GLU A 195 2.71 8.02 -13.15
N GLY A 196 1.63 8.36 -12.43
CA GLY A 196 0.53 7.46 -12.15
C GLY A 196 0.80 6.49 -10.99
N PHE A 197 -0.28 6.02 -10.37
CA PHE A 197 -0.26 5.07 -9.25
C PHE A 197 -1.24 3.94 -9.54
N TYR A 198 -0.91 2.72 -9.10
CA TYR A 198 -1.86 1.61 -9.14
C TYR A 198 -2.67 1.58 -7.85
N VAL A 199 -3.99 1.66 -7.95
CA VAL A 199 -4.89 1.46 -6.81
C VAL A 199 -5.49 0.07 -6.90
N ARG A 200 -5.29 -0.74 -5.87
CA ARG A 200 -5.91 -2.05 -5.72
C ARG A 200 -7.02 -1.95 -4.68
N LEU A 201 -8.26 -2.02 -5.16
CA LEU A 201 -9.44 -2.05 -4.30
C LEU A 201 -9.78 -3.52 -3.99
N GLY A 202 -9.86 -3.85 -2.70
CA GLY A 202 -9.99 -5.22 -2.24
C GLY A 202 -11.35 -5.86 -2.57
N GLY A 203 -11.34 -7.18 -2.74
CA GLY A 203 -12.54 -7.97 -2.98
C GLY A 203 -13.15 -7.68 -4.35
N ARG A 204 -14.48 -7.62 -4.40
CA ARG A 204 -15.23 -7.34 -5.64
C ARG A 204 -15.24 -5.85 -6.02
N ALA A 205 -14.69 -4.95 -5.18
CA ALA A 205 -14.91 -3.51 -5.35
C ALA A 205 -14.26 -3.02 -6.63
N LEU A 206 -13.05 -3.51 -6.90
CA LEU A 206 -12.34 -3.26 -8.16
C LEU A 206 -13.12 -3.73 -9.40
N LEU A 207 -14.01 -4.73 -9.27
CA LEU A 207 -14.77 -5.27 -10.39
C LEU A 207 -16.07 -4.50 -10.67
N THR A 208 -16.37 -3.47 -9.89
CA THR A 208 -17.59 -2.67 -10.09
C THR A 208 -17.39 -1.61 -11.15
N GLU A 209 -18.44 -1.33 -11.92
CA GLU A 209 -18.42 -0.28 -12.95
C GLU A 209 -18.09 1.09 -12.35
N TYR A 210 -18.57 1.37 -11.14
CA TYR A 210 -18.25 2.58 -10.40
C TYR A 210 -16.75 2.73 -10.12
N ALA A 211 -16.12 1.68 -9.56
CA ALA A 211 -14.68 1.74 -9.28
C ALA A 211 -13.86 1.87 -10.57
N GLN A 212 -14.27 1.16 -11.63
CA GLN A 212 -13.61 1.27 -12.93
C GLN A 212 -13.79 2.66 -13.56
N SER A 213 -14.96 3.28 -13.43
CA SER A 213 -15.19 4.64 -13.97
C SER A 213 -14.31 5.66 -13.23
N ARG A 214 -14.18 5.56 -11.91
CA ARG A 214 -13.30 6.41 -11.11
C ARG A 214 -11.82 6.21 -11.43
N ILE A 215 -11.36 4.96 -11.58
CA ILE A 215 -9.96 4.67 -11.93
C ILE A 215 -9.61 5.22 -13.32
N ASN A 216 -10.55 5.16 -14.26
CA ASN A 216 -10.35 5.61 -15.65
C ASN A 216 -10.69 7.10 -15.87
N GLN A 217 -11.11 7.82 -14.83
CA GLN A 217 -11.42 9.24 -14.93
C GLN A 217 -10.15 10.05 -15.23
N ASP A 218 -10.25 11.02 -16.15
CA ASP A 218 -9.17 11.93 -16.47
C ASP A 218 -9.17 13.13 -15.52
N PHE A 219 -8.39 13.01 -14.45
CA PHE A 219 -8.21 14.08 -13.46
C PHE A 219 -7.32 15.24 -13.95
N GLY A 220 -6.60 15.05 -15.06
CA GLY A 220 -5.57 15.97 -15.54
C GLY A 220 -4.23 15.87 -14.79
N THR A 221 -3.39 16.89 -14.93
CA THR A 221 -2.05 16.94 -14.33
C THR A 221 -2.09 17.66 -12.98
N PRO A 222 -1.40 17.17 -11.93
CA PRO A 222 -1.35 17.87 -10.65
C PRO A 222 -0.70 19.25 -10.78
N LEU A 223 -1.31 20.27 -10.17
CA LEU A 223 -0.85 21.68 -10.19
C LEU A 223 0.06 22.05 -9.02
N GLY A 224 0.29 21.13 -8.10
CA GLY A 224 1.10 21.32 -6.90
C GLY A 224 1.10 20.08 -6.01
N GLY A 225 1.57 20.23 -4.77
CA GLY A 225 1.38 19.24 -3.71
C GLY A 225 0.00 19.37 -3.05
N ARG A 226 -0.32 18.43 -2.15
CA ARG A 226 -1.48 18.60 -1.24
C ARG A 226 -1.31 19.82 -0.35
N TYR A 227 -2.42 20.43 0.04
CA TYR A 227 -2.46 21.52 1.01
C TYR A 227 -3.69 21.40 1.93
N PRO A 228 -3.63 21.94 3.16
CA PRO A 228 -4.79 21.98 4.03
C PRO A 228 -5.78 23.06 3.55
N LEU A 229 -7.07 22.73 3.54
CA LEU A 229 -8.16 23.72 3.43
C LEU A 229 -8.55 24.27 4.81
N ASN A 230 -8.34 23.46 5.85
CA ASN A 230 -8.41 23.84 7.26
C ASN A 230 -7.55 22.84 8.08
N GLU A 231 -7.70 22.78 9.40
CA GLU A 231 -6.93 21.87 10.27
C GLU A 231 -7.22 20.37 10.02
N ALA A 232 -8.35 20.04 9.39
CA ALA A 232 -8.87 18.68 9.24
C ALA A 232 -8.89 18.18 7.79
N ILE A 233 -9.10 19.08 6.83
CA ILE A 233 -9.41 18.77 5.43
C ILE A 233 -8.22 19.08 4.54
N TYR A 234 -7.90 18.14 3.64
CA TYR A 234 -6.80 18.25 2.70
C TYR A 234 -7.33 18.28 1.28
N ALA A 235 -6.70 19.09 0.44
CA ALA A 235 -7.03 19.18 -0.97
C ALA A 235 -5.79 19.15 -1.86
N ARG A 236 -6.03 18.91 -3.14
CA ARG A 236 -5.04 19.07 -4.20
C ARG A 236 -5.72 19.43 -5.51
N ASP A 237 -5.11 20.35 -6.23
CA ASP A 237 -5.58 20.78 -7.53
C ASP A 237 -4.89 20.02 -8.65
N PHE A 238 -5.70 19.67 -9.64
CA PHE A 238 -5.28 19.18 -10.94
C PHE A 238 -5.84 20.10 -12.01
N THR A 239 -5.33 19.97 -13.24
CA THR A 239 -5.79 20.81 -14.37
C THR A 239 -7.27 20.66 -14.70
N LYS A 240 -7.91 19.53 -14.33
CA LYS A 240 -9.33 19.24 -14.62
C LYS A 240 -10.17 18.92 -13.39
N THR A 241 -9.56 18.77 -12.22
CA THR A 241 -10.26 18.31 -11.02
C THR A 241 -9.64 18.91 -9.78
N LYS A 242 -10.46 19.25 -8.79
CA LYS A 242 -10.05 19.46 -7.40
C LYS A 242 -10.38 18.22 -6.59
N VAL A 243 -9.38 17.67 -5.91
CA VAL A 243 -9.54 16.51 -5.02
C VAL A 243 -9.55 17.00 -3.58
N ILE A 244 -10.50 16.53 -2.79
CA ILE A 244 -10.65 16.89 -1.36
C ILE A 244 -10.85 15.61 -0.55
N THR A 245 -10.19 15.50 0.61
CA THR A 245 -10.42 14.40 1.56
C THR A 245 -10.64 14.90 2.97
N ASN A 246 -11.59 14.27 3.66
CA ASN A 246 -11.78 14.38 5.09
C ASN A 246 -11.36 13.06 5.76
N PRO A 247 -10.19 12.98 6.40
CA PRO A 247 -9.80 11.79 7.16
C PRO A 247 -10.37 11.75 8.59
N THR A 248 -11.17 12.74 9.01
CA THR A 248 -11.65 12.86 10.40
C THR A 248 -13.00 12.20 10.63
N GLU A 249 -13.36 12.00 11.90
CA GLU A 249 -14.64 11.44 12.37
C GLU A 249 -15.79 12.46 12.37
N SER A 250 -15.54 13.68 11.91
CA SER A 250 -16.53 14.78 11.91
C SER A 250 -16.76 15.29 10.50
N SER A 251 -17.98 15.70 10.19
CA SER A 251 -18.28 16.37 8.92
C SER A 251 -17.79 17.82 8.93
N HIS A 252 -17.35 18.31 7.76
CA HIS A 252 -16.89 19.69 7.57
C HIS A 252 -17.49 20.29 6.31
N THR A 253 -17.93 21.53 6.37
CA THR A 253 -18.39 22.28 5.20
C THR A 253 -17.29 23.23 4.73
N ILE A 254 -16.97 23.17 3.45
CA ILE A 254 -15.91 23.95 2.82
C ILE A 254 -16.50 24.85 1.74
N THR A 255 -16.29 26.16 1.87
CA THR A 255 -16.54 27.12 0.80
C THR A 255 -15.45 26.98 -0.26
N LEU A 256 -15.85 26.83 -1.52
CA LEU A 256 -14.95 26.66 -2.66
C LEU A 256 -14.52 28.03 -3.20
N ASP A 257 -13.31 28.10 -3.76
CA ASP A 257 -12.71 29.32 -4.31
C ASP A 257 -13.34 29.79 -5.62
N LYS A 258 -14.09 28.89 -6.26
CA LYS A 258 -14.88 29.12 -7.48
C LYS A 258 -16.00 28.07 -7.54
N GLU A 259 -16.81 28.16 -8.59
CA GLU A 259 -17.78 27.12 -8.92
C GLU A 259 -17.05 25.88 -9.45
N TYR A 260 -17.47 24.70 -8.97
CA TYR A 260 -17.06 23.39 -9.47
C TYR A 260 -18.29 22.54 -9.74
N LEU A 261 -18.14 21.44 -10.49
CA LEU A 261 -19.17 20.44 -10.70
C LEU A 261 -18.96 19.25 -9.76
N LEU A 262 -19.98 18.91 -8.99
CA LEU A 262 -20.08 17.64 -8.26
C LEU A 262 -21.15 16.79 -8.93
N ASN A 263 -20.73 15.69 -9.59
CA ASN A 263 -21.63 14.82 -10.35
C ASN A 263 -22.50 15.61 -11.37
N GLY A 264 -21.89 16.59 -12.05
CA GLY A 264 -22.54 17.46 -13.04
C GLY A 264 -23.38 18.61 -12.47
N VAL A 265 -23.46 18.75 -11.13
CA VAL A 265 -24.19 19.84 -10.48
C VAL A 265 -23.21 20.94 -10.04
N PRO A 266 -23.43 22.21 -10.44
CA PRO A 266 -22.58 23.32 -10.00
C PRO A 266 -22.75 23.57 -8.50
N ILE A 267 -21.62 23.69 -7.81
CA ILE A 267 -21.54 23.96 -6.38
C ILE A 267 -20.46 25.01 -6.09
N THR A 268 -20.68 25.80 -5.04
CA THR A 268 -19.69 26.73 -4.46
C THR A 268 -19.34 26.37 -3.02
N GLU A 269 -19.96 25.32 -2.49
CA GLU A 269 -19.75 24.79 -1.15
C GLU A 269 -19.90 23.27 -1.21
N VAL A 270 -19.06 22.55 -0.46
CA VAL A 270 -19.14 21.10 -0.33
C VAL A 270 -19.14 20.70 1.14
N THR A 271 -20.08 19.85 1.53
CA THR A 271 -20.07 19.20 2.84
C THR A 271 -19.33 17.86 2.71
N MET A 272 -18.15 17.81 3.29
CA MET A 272 -17.35 16.59 3.42
C MET A 272 -17.83 15.82 4.64
N ARG A 273 -18.44 14.65 4.42
CA ARG A 273 -18.77 13.72 5.52
C ARG A 273 -17.51 13.22 6.22
N ASP A 274 -17.67 12.65 7.41
CA ASP A 274 -16.60 11.90 8.06
C ASP A 274 -16.00 10.86 7.08
N HIS A 275 -14.68 10.70 7.13
CA HIS A 275 -13.93 9.72 6.32
C HIS A 275 -14.28 9.66 4.82
N SER A 276 -14.50 10.82 4.20
CA SER A 276 -14.95 10.93 2.81
C SER A 276 -13.89 11.52 1.87
N GLY A 277 -14.00 11.18 0.59
CA GLY A 277 -13.24 11.77 -0.51
C GLY A 277 -14.17 12.31 -1.57
N VAL A 278 -13.84 13.45 -2.16
CA VAL A 278 -14.62 14.08 -3.24
C VAL A 278 -13.67 14.53 -4.35
N MET A 279 -14.11 14.33 -5.59
CA MET A 279 -13.44 14.77 -6.82
C MET A 279 -14.39 15.72 -7.55
N LEU A 280 -13.99 16.99 -7.68
CA LEU A 280 -14.80 18.09 -8.23
C LEU A 280 -14.24 18.54 -9.58
N GLU A 281 -15.07 18.65 -10.62
CA GLU A 281 -14.64 19.08 -11.97
C GLU A 281 -14.69 20.61 -12.15
#